data_AF-A0A5N5WDE2-F1
#
_entry.id   AF-A0A5N5WDE2-F1
#
_cell.length_a   1.000
_cell.length_b   1.000
_cell.length_c   1.000
_cell.angle_alpha   90.00
_cell.angle_beta   90.00
_cell.angle_gamma   90.00
#
_symmetry.space_group_name_H-M   'P 1'
#
loop_
_entity.id
_entity.type
_entity.pdbx_description
1 polymer ?
#
loop_
_entity_poly.entity_id
_entity_poly.type
_entity_poly.pdbx_seq_one_letter_code
_entity_poly.pdbx_strand_id
1 'polypeptide(L)' 'MAREGLTRLTGTGSGNCSKNDCPNVYRTDTGSIVVQGELSDAFTPPRGEGLVEIPASVLKEAVRALGW' A
#
# COMPACT_ATOMS: atom_id res chain seq x y z
N MET A 1 15.02 -10.84 0.42
CA MET A 1 15.42 -9.72 -0.46
C MET A 1 14.82 -8.45 0.11
N ALA A 2 15.64 -7.43 0.38
CA ALA A 2 15.15 -6.16 0.91
C ALA A 2 14.30 -5.45 -0.17
N ARG A 3 13.35 -4.63 0.26
CA ARG A 3 12.44 -3.85 -0.59
C ARG A 3 13.18 -2.71 -1.33
N GLU A 4 14.23 -3.04 -2.07
CA GLU A 4 15.06 -2.08 -2.81
C GLU A 4 14.20 -1.32 -3.83
N GLY A 5 14.38 0.00 -3.92
CA GLY A 5 13.62 0.89 -4.82
C GLY A 5 12.15 1.16 -4.41
N LEU A 6 11.77 0.83 -3.17
CA LEU A 6 10.42 1.09 -2.64
C LEU A 6 10.45 2.08 -1.47
N THR A 7 9.79 3.22 -1.64
CA THR A 7 9.54 4.17 -0.55
C THR A 7 8.19 3.87 0.10
N ARG A 8 8.18 3.50 1.38
CA ARG A 8 6.93 3.24 2.12
C ARG A 8 6.20 4.55 2.42
N LEU A 9 4.93 4.64 2.01
CA LEU A 9 4.08 5.82 2.18
C LEU A 9 3.23 5.80 3.46
N THR A 10 3.04 4.61 4.06
CA THR A 10 2.24 4.43 5.27
C THR A 10 3.10 4.03 6.47
N GLY A 11 2.59 4.24 7.69
CA GLY A 11 3.22 3.80 8.94
C GLY A 11 4.60 4.38 9.24
N THR A 12 4.91 5.57 8.73
CA THR A 12 6.10 6.38 9.03
C THR A 12 5.93 7.24 10.30
N GLY A 13 4.86 7.03 11.07
CA GLY A 13 4.61 7.70 12.36
C GLY A 13 3.71 8.93 12.32
N SER A 14 3.19 9.34 11.15
CA SER A 14 2.36 10.54 11.01
C SER A 14 0.84 10.30 10.86
N GLY A 15 0.32 9.13 11.27
CA GLY A 15 -1.11 8.79 11.21
C GLY A 15 -1.48 7.57 12.07
N ASN A 16 -2.76 7.15 12.07
CA ASN A 16 -3.35 6.06 12.90
C ASN A 16 -2.74 4.65 12.67
N CYS A 17 -1.64 4.55 11.94
CA CYS A 17 -0.93 3.30 11.69
C CYS A 17 0.37 3.25 12.50
N SER A 18 0.26 3.04 13.81
CA SER A 18 1.37 3.12 14.76
C SER A 18 1.94 1.77 15.23
N LYS A 19 1.33 0.64 14.84
CA LYS A 19 1.62 -0.69 15.43
C LYS A 19 2.09 -1.77 14.46
N ASN A 20 2.62 -1.43 13.28
CA ASN A 20 3.03 -2.40 12.25
C ASN A 20 1.93 -3.33 11.70
N ASP A 21 0.70 -3.24 12.20
CA ASP A 21 -0.41 -4.11 11.82
C ASP A 21 -1.14 -3.66 10.54
N CYS A 22 -0.84 -2.49 9.98
CA CYS A 22 -1.53 -2.05 8.78
C CYS A 22 -0.83 -2.51 7.49
N PRO A 23 -1.62 -2.82 6.46
CA PRO A 23 -1.11 -3.03 5.11
C PRO A 23 -0.27 -1.85 4.61
N ASN A 24 0.65 -2.14 3.67
CA ASN A 24 1.67 -1.19 3.25
C ASN A 24 1.42 -0.67 1.84
N VAL A 25 1.54 0.64 1.67
CA VAL A 25 1.57 1.26 0.35
C VAL A 25 2.98 1.78 0.09
N TYR A 26 3.52 1.48 -1.09
CA TYR A 26 4.85 1.92 -1.51
C TYR A 26 4.78 2.70 -2.80
N ARG A 27 5.67 3.68 -2.95
CA ARG A 27 6.00 4.30 -4.23
C ARG A 27 7.28 3.65 -4.78
N THR A 28 7.25 3.24 -6.03
CA THR A 28 8.42 2.76 -6.76
C THR A 28 9.24 3.95 -7.27
N ASP A 29 10.50 3.70 -7.65
CA ASP A 29 11.36 4.72 -8.27
C ASP A 29 10.80 5.26 -9.59
N THR A 30 9.98 4.47 -10.31
CA THR A 30 9.31 4.90 -11.55
C THR A 30 8.01 5.67 -11.29
N GLY A 31 7.64 5.88 -10.02
CA GLY A 31 6.46 6.63 -9.62
C GLY A 31 5.16 5.82 -9.59
N SER A 32 5.21 4.51 -9.87
CA SER A 32 4.06 3.62 -9.68
C SER A 32 3.85 3.29 -8.19
N ILE A 33 2.68 2.75 -7.87
CA ILE A 33 2.29 2.42 -6.49
C ILE A 33 2.17 0.90 -6.35
N VAL A 34 2.80 0.35 -5.32
CA VAL A 34 2.65 -1.06 -4.92
C VAL A 34 1.84 -1.10 -3.63
N VAL A 35 0.76 -1.90 -3.64
CA VAL A 35 -0.12 -2.07 -2.49
C VAL A 35 0.01 -3.49 -1.96
N GLN A 36 0.40 -3.61 -0.69
CA GLN A 36 0.34 -4.85 0.06
C GLN A 36 -0.99 -4.87 0.82
N GLY A 37 -1.72 -5.99 0.77
CA GLY A 37 -2.98 -6.22 1.48
C GLY A 37 -3.29 -7.71 1.57
N GLU A 38 -4.50 -8.04 2.05
CA GLU A 38 -5.03 -9.41 2.03
C GLU A 38 -5.55 -9.74 0.62
N LEU A 39 -5.34 -10.95 0.11
CA LEU A 39 -5.88 -11.33 -1.20
C LEU A 39 -7.41 -11.38 -1.13
N SER A 40 -8.07 -10.78 -2.13
CA SER A 40 -9.53 -10.77 -2.22
C SER A 40 -10.00 -11.67 -3.35
N ASP A 41 -11.07 -12.42 -3.08
CA ASP A 41 -11.77 -13.26 -4.05
C ASP A 41 -13.06 -12.57 -4.56
N ALA A 42 -13.20 -11.25 -4.39
CA ALA A 42 -14.38 -10.50 -4.78
C ALA A 42 -14.74 -10.67 -6.28
N PHE A 43 -13.72 -10.87 -7.14
CA PHE A 43 -13.88 -11.28 -8.52
C PHE A 43 -12.58 -11.88 -9.06
N THR A 44 -12.64 -12.54 -10.23
CA THR A 44 -11.44 -13.05 -10.90
C THR A 44 -10.79 -11.95 -11.74
N PRO A 45 -9.57 -11.50 -11.42
CA PRO A 45 -8.89 -10.50 -12.22
C PRO A 45 -8.25 -11.12 -13.49
N PRO A 46 -7.86 -10.30 -14.48
CA PRO A 46 -7.05 -10.73 -15.61
C PRO A 46 -5.74 -11.43 -15.20
N ARG A 47 -5.17 -12.18 -16.13
CA ARG A 47 -3.92 -12.91 -15.89
C ARG A 47 -2.80 -11.94 -15.51
N GLY A 48 -2.15 -12.20 -14.37
CA GLY A 48 -1.03 -11.42 -13.86
C GLY A 48 -1.42 -10.31 -12.88
N GLU A 49 -2.72 -10.12 -12.65
CA GLU A 49 -3.25 -9.18 -11.64
C GLU A 49 -3.66 -9.91 -10.36
N GLY A 50 -3.65 -9.19 -9.25
CA GLY A 50 -4.13 -9.66 -7.95
C GLY A 50 -4.99 -8.60 -7.29
N LEU A 51 -6.12 -9.01 -6.71
CA LEU A 51 -6.95 -8.13 -5.90
C LEU A 51 -6.46 -8.18 -4.47
N VAL A 52 -6.27 -7.00 -3.87
CA VAL A 52 -5.91 -6.90 -2.46
C VAL A 52 -6.85 -5.95 -1.72
N GLU A 53 -7.19 -6.33 -0.49
CA GLU A 53 -7.95 -5.51 0.43
C GLU A 53 -7.02 -4.86 1.47
N ILE A 54 -7.25 -3.56 1.67
CA ILE A 54 -6.61 -2.76 2.71
C ILE A 54 -7.66 -1.87 3.37
N PRO A 55 -7.50 -1.52 4.66
CA PRO A 55 -8.37 -0.53 5.28
C PRO A 55 -8.31 0.81 4.53
N ALA A 56 -9.46 1.41 4.25
CA ALA A 56 -9.53 2.68 3.51
C ALA A 56 -8.71 3.81 4.15
N SER A 57 -8.54 3.79 5.47
CA SER A 57 -7.69 4.74 6.20
C SER A 57 -6.22 4.66 5.78
N VAL A 58 -5.71 3.47 5.49
CA VAL A 58 -4.31 3.25 5.04
C VAL A 58 -4.09 3.93 3.69
N LEU A 59 -5.02 3.77 2.75
CA LEU A 59 -4.93 4.40 1.44
C LEU A 59 -5.01 5.93 1.55
N LYS A 60 -5.92 6.45 2.37
CA LYS A 60 -6.06 7.89 2.62
C LYS A 60 -4.77 8.50 3.19
N GLU A 61 -4.12 7.82 4.13
CA GLU A 61 -2.82 8.27 4.66
C GLU A 61 -1.73 8.27 3.58
N ALA A 62 -1.70 7.27 2.70
CA ALA A 62 -0.74 7.24 1.59
C ALA A 62 -0.95 8.41 0.61
N VAL A 63 -2.20 8.72 0.26
CA VAL A 63 -2.55 9.88 -0.59
C VAL A 63 -2.10 11.19 0.06
N ARG A 64 -2.41 11.37 1.36
CA ARG A 64 -1.94 12.53 2.14
C ARG A 64 -0.42 12.66 2.14
N ALA A 65 0.31 11.55 2.30
CA ALA A 65 1.77 11.54 2.30
C ALA A 65 2.39 11.96 0.95
N LEU A 66 1.66 11.78 -0.15
CA LEU A 66 2.07 12.25 -1.48
C LEU A 66 1.73 13.73 -1.74
N GLY A 67 0.98 14.38 -0.85
CA GLY A 67 0.56 15.78 -0.99
C GLY A 67 -0.54 15.99 -2.03
N TRP A 68 -1.36 14.96 -2.28
CA TRP A 68 -2.51 15.02 -3.19
C TRP A 68 -3.80 15.42 -2.48
#